data_AF-A0A0D7AE87-F1
#
_entry.id   AF-A0A0D7AE87-F1
#
_cell.length_a   1.000
_cell.length_b   1.000
_cell.length_c   1.000
_cell.angle_alpha   90.00
_cell.angle_beta   90.00
_cell.angle_gamma   90.00
#
_symmetry.space_group_name_H-M   'P 1'
#
loop_
_entity.id
_entity.type
_entity.pdbx_description
1 polymer ?
#
loop_
_entity_poly.entity_id
_entity_poly.type
_entity_poly.pdbx_seq_one_letter_code
_entity_poly.pdbx_strand_id
1 'polypeptide(L)'
;MEDVDDGLNCSICLQSIVDRTVVQICSHEFCFDCILTWTEQSRKCPLCNQAIGTYLIHNIRSRYDYQKHYLTPLRTSPPPLQSLRRQEVILPIRRRRRRQERESDTYFDSRSESDRLEASIEHRRLIYKYGLYAKHVASNSHTRYRPYPTPAQFAASPDLISKTTMFLRRELRVWVNLDVEVCGCSFMT
;
A
#
# COMPACT_ATOMS: atom_id res chain seq x y z
N MET A 1 28.26 -31.24 -21.87
CA MET A 1 26.96 -30.64 -22.22
C MET A 1 26.18 -30.65 -20.93
N GLU A 2 26.19 -29.51 -20.23
CA GLU A 2 25.37 -29.33 -19.04
C GLU A 2 23.97 -28.98 -19.55
N ASP A 3 23.02 -29.87 -19.33
CA ASP A 3 21.61 -29.57 -19.56
C ASP A 3 21.24 -28.43 -18.60
N VAL A 4 20.97 -27.25 -19.17
CA VAL A 4 20.42 -26.11 -18.43
C VAL A 4 19.00 -26.48 -18.05
N ASP A 5 18.88 -27.21 -16.94
CA ASP A 5 17.63 -27.35 -16.21
C ASP A 5 17.32 -25.97 -15.63
N ASP A 6 16.72 -25.09 -16.42
CA ASP A 6 15.95 -23.94 -15.93
C ASP A 6 14.66 -24.47 -15.25
N GLY A 7 14.84 -25.46 -14.38
CA GLY A 7 13.80 -26.13 -13.64
C GLY A 7 13.21 -25.13 -12.68
N LEU A 8 12.04 -24.59 -13.05
CA LEU A 8 11.26 -23.62 -12.30
C LEU A 8 11.42 -23.86 -10.79
N ASN A 9 12.27 -23.06 -10.13
CA ASN A 9 12.52 -23.21 -8.71
C ASN A 9 11.32 -22.62 -7.95
N CYS A 10 10.87 -23.32 -6.92
CA CYS A 10 9.83 -22.81 -6.05
C CYS A 10 10.42 -21.68 -5.19
N SER A 11 9.85 -20.48 -5.24
CA SER A 11 10.33 -19.36 -4.43
C SER A 11 10.06 -19.51 -2.91
N ILE A 12 9.36 -20.57 -2.50
CA ILE A 12 9.04 -20.84 -1.08
C ILE A 12 10.09 -21.78 -0.48
N CYS A 13 10.38 -22.92 -1.11
CA CYS A 13 11.37 -23.89 -0.62
C CYS A 13 12.75 -23.79 -1.31
N LEU A 14 12.88 -22.95 -2.34
CA LEU A 14 14.08 -22.74 -3.16
C LEU A 14 14.59 -24.00 -3.90
N GLN A 15 13.81 -25.07 -3.93
CA GLN A 15 14.10 -26.31 -4.65
C GLN A 15 13.32 -26.37 -5.98
N SER A 16 13.66 -27.32 -6.85
CA SER A 16 12.88 -27.63 -8.05
C SER A 16 11.40 -27.88 -7.70
N ILE A 17 10.47 -27.32 -8.48
CA ILE A 17 9.04 -27.48 -8.19
C ILE A 17 8.61 -28.96 -8.26
N VAL A 18 8.03 -29.45 -7.17
CA VAL A 18 7.39 -30.78 -7.06
C VAL A 18 5.88 -30.58 -6.94
N ASP A 19 5.10 -31.27 -7.78
CA ASP A 19 3.66 -31.05 -8.00
C ASP A 19 3.35 -29.57 -8.31
N ARG A 20 3.54 -29.21 -9.59
CA ARG A 20 3.40 -27.84 -10.08
C ARG A 20 2.01 -27.30 -9.83
N THR A 21 1.95 -26.18 -9.11
CA THR A 21 0.70 -25.50 -8.79
C THR A 21 0.67 -24.09 -9.28
N VAL A 22 -0.48 -23.67 -9.79
CA VAL A 22 -0.67 -22.36 -10.40
C VAL A 22 -1.76 -21.61 -9.66
N VAL A 23 -1.45 -20.38 -9.26
CA VAL A 23 -2.43 -19.46 -8.68
C VAL A 23 -3.33 -18.92 -9.78
N GLN A 24 -4.64 -19.14 -9.69
CA GLN A 24 -5.60 -18.80 -10.75
C GLN A 24 -5.55 -17.32 -11.18
N ILE A 25 -5.32 -16.40 -10.24
CA ILE A 25 -5.46 -14.95 -10.48
C ILE A 25 -4.18 -14.33 -11.05
N CYS A 26 -3.00 -14.82 -10.67
CA CYS A 26 -1.72 -14.20 -11.02
C CYS A 26 -0.73 -15.16 -11.70
N SER A 27 -1.16 -16.39 -12.01
CA SER A 27 -0.41 -17.42 -12.73
C SER A 27 1.01 -17.71 -12.22
N HIS A 28 1.29 -17.38 -10.95
CA HIS A 28 2.55 -17.70 -10.31
C HIS A 28 2.57 -19.16 -9.85
N GLU A 29 3.76 -19.74 -9.85
CA GLU A 29 3.96 -21.18 -9.75
C GLU A 29 4.78 -21.59 -8.53
N PHE A 30 4.33 -22.64 -7.84
CA PHE A 30 4.95 -23.15 -6.61
C PHE A 30 4.75 -24.67 -6.49
N CYS A 31 5.45 -25.31 -5.55
CA CYS A 31 5.09 -26.66 -5.11
C CYS A 31 3.73 -26.64 -4.39
N PHE A 32 2.93 -27.69 -4.56
CA PHE A 32 1.60 -27.78 -3.96
C PHE A 32 1.63 -27.63 -2.44
N ASP A 33 2.49 -28.40 -1.77
CA ASP A 33 2.60 -28.35 -0.32
C ASP A 33 3.06 -26.98 0.17
N CYS A 34 4.00 -26.36 -0.53
CA CYS A 34 4.54 -25.05 -0.17
C CYS A 34 3.47 -23.95 -0.22
N ILE A 35 2.72 -23.88 -1.32
CA ILE A 35 1.66 -22.87 -1.44
C ILE A 35 0.47 -23.19 -0.53
N LEU A 36 0.19 -24.47 -0.27
CA LEU A 36 -0.88 -24.91 0.61
C LEU A 36 -0.61 -24.44 2.04
N THR A 37 0.57 -24.71 2.61
CA THR A 37 0.98 -24.22 3.94
C THR A 37 0.94 -22.70 4.00
N TRP A 38 1.37 -22.00 2.94
CA TRP A 38 1.27 -20.55 2.89
C TRP A 38 -0.18 -20.05 2.98
N THR A 39 -1.12 -20.72 2.31
CA THR A 39 -2.53 -20.32 2.29
C THR A 39 -3.28 -20.51 3.62
N GLU A 40 -2.69 -21.25 4.56
CA GLU A 40 -3.15 -21.36 5.94
C GLU A 40 -2.86 -20.09 6.75
N GLN A 41 -1.81 -19.35 6.38
CA GLN A 41 -1.40 -18.11 7.05
C GLN A 41 -1.89 -16.85 6.29
N SER A 42 -1.84 -16.88 4.95
CA SER A 42 -2.14 -15.71 4.12
C SER A 42 -2.84 -16.09 2.82
N ARG A 43 -3.90 -15.35 2.45
CA ARG A 43 -4.61 -15.52 1.16
C ARG A 43 -4.06 -14.67 0.02
N LYS A 44 -2.79 -14.27 0.12
CA LYS A 44 -2.11 -13.44 -0.88
C LYS A 44 -0.94 -14.20 -1.47
N CYS A 45 -0.68 -14.07 -2.76
CA CYS A 45 0.44 -14.70 -3.43
C CYS A 45 1.78 -14.23 -2.83
N PRO A 46 2.74 -15.12 -2.56
CA PRO A 46 4.07 -14.77 -2.05
C PRO A 46 4.86 -13.81 -2.97
N LEU A 47 4.65 -13.91 -4.29
CA LEU A 47 5.42 -13.15 -5.28
C LEU A 47 4.83 -11.77 -5.57
N CYS A 48 3.51 -11.67 -5.76
CA CYS A 48 2.86 -10.43 -6.20
C CYS A 48 1.87 -9.84 -5.19
N ASN A 49 1.68 -10.46 -4.03
CA ASN A 49 0.77 -10.02 -2.97
C ASN A 49 -0.72 -9.93 -3.40
N GLN A 50 -1.08 -10.49 -4.56
CA GLN A 50 -2.44 -10.52 -5.08
C GLN A 50 -3.24 -11.64 -4.42
N ALA A 51 -4.57 -11.49 -4.30
CA ALA A 51 -5.41 -12.54 -3.72
C ALA A 51 -5.29 -13.84 -4.52
N ILE A 52 -5.19 -14.97 -3.82
CA ILE A 52 -5.03 -16.31 -4.43
C ILE A 52 -6.35 -16.82 -5.04
N GLY A 53 -7.49 -16.47 -4.43
CA GLY A 53 -8.82 -16.89 -4.85
C GLY A 53 -9.43 -17.95 -3.93
N THR A 54 -10.39 -18.73 -4.46
CA THR A 54 -11.12 -19.76 -3.72
C THR A 54 -10.51 -21.16 -3.85
N TYR A 55 -9.70 -21.41 -4.89
CA TYR A 55 -9.05 -22.69 -5.12
C TYR A 55 -7.68 -22.51 -5.77
N LEU A 56 -6.82 -23.52 -5.60
CA LEU A 56 -5.55 -23.69 -6.27
C LEU A 56 -5.71 -24.73 -7.39
N ILE A 57 -4.91 -24.62 -8.45
CA ILE A 57 -4.83 -25.62 -9.51
C ILE A 57 -3.51 -26.37 -9.36
N HIS A 58 -3.54 -27.70 -9.26
CA HIS A 58 -2.36 -28.57 -9.08
C HIS A 58 -2.51 -29.86 -9.91
N ASN A 59 -1.47 -30.71 -9.93
CA ASN A 59 -1.43 -31.95 -10.70
C ASN A 59 -1.80 -31.73 -12.18
N ILE A 60 -1.10 -30.81 -12.83
CA ILE A 60 -1.36 -30.40 -14.23
C ILE A 60 -0.66 -31.39 -15.17
N ARG A 61 -1.41 -32.31 -15.76
CA ARG A 61 -0.90 -33.31 -16.72
C ARG A 61 -1.16 -32.92 -18.18
N SER A 62 -2.22 -32.15 -18.42
CA SER A 62 -2.63 -31.67 -19.74
C SER A 62 -3.46 -30.40 -19.63
N ARG A 63 -3.73 -29.73 -20.76
CA ARG A 63 -4.57 -28.53 -20.86
C ARG A 63 -5.99 -28.71 -20.29
N TYR A 64 -6.47 -29.95 -20.18
CA TYR A 64 -7.80 -30.28 -19.63
C TYR A 64 -7.74 -31.25 -18.44
N ASP A 65 -6.54 -31.69 -18.04
CA ASP A 65 -6.36 -32.63 -16.93
C ASP A 65 -5.56 -31.95 -15.83
N TYR A 66 -6.30 -31.40 -14.87
CA TYR A 66 -5.79 -30.70 -13.71
C TYR A 66 -6.76 -30.82 -12.53
N GLN A 67 -6.23 -30.77 -11.31
CA GLN A 67 -7.02 -30.88 -10.10
C GLN A 67 -7.20 -29.51 -9.44
N LYS A 68 -8.41 -29.24 -8.93
CA LYS A 68 -8.71 -28.03 -8.16
C LYS A 68 -8.75 -28.36 -6.67
N HIS A 69 -7.91 -27.68 -5.89
CA HIS A 69 -7.93 -27.77 -4.44
C HIS A 69 -8.58 -26.54 -3.83
N TYR A 70 -9.76 -26.69 -3.22
CA TYR A 70 -10.51 -25.59 -2.64
C TYR A 70 -9.98 -25.20 -1.26
N LEU A 71 -9.71 -23.91 -1.06
CA LEU A 71 -9.16 -23.41 0.19
C LEU A 71 -10.29 -23.19 1.21
N THR A 72 -10.24 -23.90 2.33
CA THR A 72 -11.18 -23.69 3.46
C THR A 72 -11.11 -22.23 3.92
N PRO A 73 -12.21 -21.52 4.20
CA PRO A 73 -12.14 -20.14 4.68
C PRO A 73 -11.24 -20.02 5.93
N LEU A 74 -10.32 -19.04 5.95
CA LEU A 74 -9.51 -18.78 7.15
C LEU A 74 -10.46 -18.46 8.31
N ARG A 75 -10.29 -19.17 9.43
CA ARG A 75 -11.04 -18.93 10.68
C ARG A 75 -10.57 -17.65 11.36
N THR A 76 -10.62 -16.53 10.66
CA THR A 76 -10.37 -15.18 11.19
C THR A 76 -11.40 -14.23 10.59
N SER A 77 -12.64 -14.43 11.02
CA SER A 77 -13.77 -13.48 11.14
C SER A 77 -15.10 -14.25 10.96
N PRO A 78 -16.17 -13.85 11.67
CA PRO A 78 -17.49 -14.46 11.49
C PRO A 78 -17.92 -14.37 10.02
N PRO A 79 -18.78 -15.29 9.53
CA PRO A 79 -19.38 -15.13 8.22
C PRO A 79 -20.06 -13.75 8.17
N PRO A 80 -19.95 -13.00 7.06
CA PRO A 80 -20.70 -11.77 6.95
C PRO A 80 -22.18 -12.16 7.01
N LEU A 81 -22.85 -11.79 8.11
CA LEU A 81 -24.30 -11.79 8.14
C LEU A 81 -24.71 -11.02 6.89
N GLN A 82 -25.38 -11.72 5.97
CA GLN A 82 -25.95 -11.12 4.77
C GLN A 82 -26.94 -10.06 5.24
N SER A 83 -26.43 -8.84 5.38
CA SER A 83 -27.25 -7.67 5.61
C SER A 83 -28.06 -7.51 4.33
N LEU A 84 -29.35 -7.82 4.41
CA LEU A 84 -30.35 -7.36 3.46
C LEU A 84 -30.37 -5.82 3.54
N ARG A 85 -29.37 -5.19 2.93
CA ARG A 85 -29.21 -3.73 2.88
C ARG A 85 -29.31 -3.30 1.43
N ARG A 86 -30.56 -2.98 1.08
CA ARG A 86 -31.02 -1.96 0.14
C ARG A 86 -30.04 -1.66 -1.00
N GLN A 87 -30.42 -2.07 -2.21
CA GLN A 87 -29.82 -1.62 -3.47
C GLN A 87 -29.86 -0.09 -3.54
N GLU A 88 -28.81 0.56 -3.05
CA GLU A 88 -28.49 1.92 -3.46
C GLU A 88 -27.51 1.84 -4.63
N VAL A 89 -28.03 2.23 -5.78
CA VAL A 89 -27.31 2.37 -7.04
C VAL A 89 -26.22 3.43 -6.86
N ILE A 90 -25.01 3.01 -6.49
CA ILE A 90 -23.82 3.87 -6.53
C ILE A 90 -23.22 3.75 -7.94
N LEU A 91 -23.51 4.77 -8.75
CA LEU A 91 -22.99 5.02 -10.10
C LEU A 91 -21.46 4.82 -10.24
N PRO A 92 -20.96 4.48 -11.45
CA PRO A 92 -19.60 3.98 -11.72
C PRO A 92 -18.44 4.97 -11.51
N ILE A 93 -18.73 6.17 -10.99
CA ILE A 93 -17.78 7.28 -10.83
C ILE A 93 -16.63 6.92 -9.85
N ARG A 94 -16.90 6.12 -8.81
CA ARG A 94 -15.89 5.80 -7.78
C ARG A 94 -14.79 4.82 -8.23
N ARG A 95 -15.08 3.93 -9.19
CA ARG A 95 -14.08 2.96 -9.68
C ARG A 95 -13.08 3.59 -10.65
N ARG A 96 -13.51 4.61 -11.40
CA ARG A 96 -12.63 5.33 -12.34
C ARG A 96 -11.55 6.14 -11.61
N ARG A 97 -11.91 6.82 -10.52
CA ARG A 97 -10.99 7.65 -9.73
C ARG A 97 -9.82 6.86 -9.13
N ARG A 98 -10.10 5.65 -8.63
CA ARG A 98 -9.09 4.78 -7.99
C ARG A 98 -8.11 4.11 -8.97
N ARG A 99 -8.52 3.98 -10.24
CA ARG A 99 -7.64 3.48 -11.32
C ARG A 99 -6.74 4.59 -11.84
N GLN A 100 -7.29 5.80 -11.99
CA GLN A 100 -6.56 6.99 -12.42
C GLN A 100 -5.47 7.42 -11.41
N GLU A 101 -5.73 7.25 -10.10
CA GLU A 101 -4.75 7.50 -9.04
C GLU A 101 -3.57 6.50 -9.04
N ARG A 102 -3.76 5.26 -9.52
CA ARG A 102 -2.70 4.23 -9.55
C ARG A 102 -1.85 4.28 -10.83
N GLU A 103 -2.43 4.64 -11.97
CA GLU A 103 -1.66 4.84 -13.22
C GLU A 103 -0.81 6.12 -13.18
N SER A 104 -1.21 7.13 -12.39
CA SER A 104 -0.42 8.35 -12.18
C SER A 104 0.85 8.13 -11.35
N ASP A 105 0.92 7.06 -10.54
CA ASP A 105 2.05 6.76 -9.65
C ASP A 105 3.22 6.13 -10.42
N THR A 106 2.91 5.30 -11.43
CA THR A 106 3.92 4.60 -12.26
C THR A 106 4.58 5.47 -13.33
N TYR A 107 4.02 6.65 -13.66
CA TYR A 107 4.59 7.59 -14.64
C TYR A 107 5.33 8.77 -13.98
N PHE A 108 5.34 8.87 -12.64
CA PHE A 108 5.92 10.00 -11.88
C PHE A 108 7.31 9.71 -11.30
N ASP A 109 7.82 8.49 -11.48
CA ASP A 109 9.06 7.99 -10.86
C ASP A 109 10.35 8.45 -11.59
N SER A 110 10.23 9.35 -12.58
CA SER A 110 11.37 9.97 -13.28
C SER A 110 11.57 11.46 -12.92
N ARG A 111 10.80 12.01 -11.98
CA ARG A 111 10.86 13.43 -11.59
C ARG A 111 11.92 13.65 -10.52
N SER A 112 12.73 14.70 -10.71
CA SER A 112 13.72 15.11 -9.72
C SER A 112 13.02 15.44 -8.39
N GLU A 113 13.70 15.23 -7.26
CA GLU A 113 13.21 15.65 -5.94
C GLU A 113 12.80 17.13 -5.91
N SER A 114 13.42 17.96 -6.77
CA SER A 114 13.04 19.36 -7.00
C SER A 114 11.62 19.49 -7.58
N ASP A 115 11.26 18.67 -8.56
CA ASP A 115 9.95 18.74 -9.23
C ASP A 115 8.82 18.30 -8.29
N ARG A 116 9.10 17.32 -7.42
CA ARG A 116 8.16 16.85 -6.39
C ARG A 116 7.91 17.94 -5.35
N LEU A 117 8.98 18.63 -4.95
CA LEU A 117 8.91 19.76 -4.03
C LEU A 117 8.10 20.90 -4.64
N GLU A 118 8.36 21.26 -5.89
CA GLU A 118 7.64 22.33 -6.59
C GLU A 118 6.14 22.02 -6.76
N ALA A 119 5.79 20.81 -7.17
CA ALA A 119 4.40 20.36 -7.24
C ALA A 119 3.71 20.39 -5.85
N SER A 120 4.43 20.02 -4.79
CA SER A 120 3.92 20.14 -3.42
C SER A 120 3.67 21.61 -3.04
N ILE A 121 4.52 22.55 -3.46
CA ILE A 121 4.37 23.98 -3.17
C ILE A 121 3.14 24.53 -3.91
N GLU A 122 2.95 24.17 -5.18
CA GLU A 122 1.81 24.63 -5.98
C GLU A 122 0.47 24.13 -5.43
N HIS A 123 0.39 22.85 -5.05
CA HIS A 123 -0.82 22.31 -4.44
C HIS A 123 -1.20 23.04 -3.14
N ARG A 124 -0.21 23.43 -2.33
CA ARG A 124 -0.44 24.20 -1.08
C ARG A 124 -0.90 25.63 -1.37
N ARG A 125 -0.35 26.29 -2.41
CA ARG A 125 -0.84 27.61 -2.87
C ARG A 125 -2.33 27.56 -3.21
N LEU A 126 -2.78 26.50 -3.88
CA LEU A 126 -4.21 26.32 -4.21
C LEU A 126 -5.07 26.16 -2.95
N ILE A 127 -4.64 25.34 -1.98
CA ILE A 127 -5.35 25.16 -0.71
C ILE A 127 -5.56 26.51 -0.01
N TYR A 128 -4.52 27.34 0.06
CA TYR A 128 -4.60 28.66 0.71
C TYR A 128 -5.43 29.66 -0.09
N LYS A 129 -5.25 29.72 -1.42
CA LYS A 129 -6.01 30.61 -2.30
C LYS A 129 -7.52 30.38 -2.18
N TYR A 130 -7.94 29.13 -2.04
CA TYR A 130 -9.35 28.74 -1.97
C TYR A 130 -9.85 28.46 -0.55
N GLY A 131 -9.02 28.65 0.49
CA GLY A 131 -9.40 28.45 1.89
C GLY A 131 -9.93 27.04 2.18
N LEU A 132 -9.36 26.00 1.55
CA LEU A 132 -9.87 24.63 1.67
C LEU A 132 -9.50 24.04 3.03
N TYR A 133 -10.51 23.60 3.79
CA TYR A 133 -10.31 22.97 5.10
C TYR A 133 -10.11 21.46 5.01
N ALA A 134 -9.30 20.91 5.92
CA ALA A 134 -9.16 19.48 6.08
C ALA A 134 -10.46 18.86 6.63
N LYS A 135 -10.80 17.66 6.17
CA LYS A 135 -11.93 16.89 6.72
C LYS A 135 -11.62 16.49 8.17
N HIS A 136 -12.60 16.61 9.06
CA HIS A 136 -12.47 16.18 10.46
C HIS A 136 -11.95 14.75 10.57
N VAL A 137 -10.90 14.56 11.36
CA VAL A 137 -10.29 13.26 11.66
C VAL A 137 -10.75 12.85 13.06
N ALA A 138 -11.59 11.81 13.14
CA ALA A 138 -12.07 11.31 14.43
C ALA A 138 -10.95 10.62 15.22
N SER A 139 -10.96 10.74 16.55
CA SER A 139 -10.10 10.00 17.47
C SER A 139 -10.55 8.55 17.56
N ASN A 140 -10.07 7.68 16.66
CA ASN A 140 -10.33 6.25 16.71
C ASN A 140 -9.03 5.44 16.57
N SER A 141 -9.06 4.15 16.87
CA SER A 141 -7.86 3.30 16.79
C SER A 141 -7.30 3.21 15.36
N HIS A 142 -8.14 3.46 14.35
CA HIS A 142 -7.77 3.39 12.94
C HIS A 142 -7.01 4.64 12.48
N THR A 143 -7.37 5.83 12.95
CA THR A 143 -6.70 7.10 12.63
C THR A 143 -5.52 7.37 13.55
N ARG A 144 -5.47 6.72 14.73
CA ARG A 144 -4.48 6.95 15.79
C ARG A 144 -4.31 8.43 16.15
N TYR A 145 -5.33 9.24 15.87
CA TYR A 145 -5.29 10.67 16.16
C TYR A 145 -5.19 10.85 17.67
N ARG A 146 -4.18 11.61 18.10
CA ARG A 146 -4.01 12.05 19.48
C ARG A 146 -4.23 13.55 19.56
N PRO A 147 -4.75 14.05 20.70
CA PRO A 147 -4.82 15.48 20.93
C PRO A 147 -3.43 16.10 20.79
N TYR A 148 -3.40 17.38 20.43
CA TYR A 148 -2.16 18.12 20.26
C TYR A 148 -1.32 18.08 21.55
N PRO A 149 0.02 17.92 21.43
CA PRO A 149 0.89 17.93 22.60
C PRO A 149 0.87 19.30 23.26
N THR A 150 1.09 19.34 24.58
CA THR A 150 1.30 20.62 25.27
C THR A 150 2.61 21.27 24.83
N PRO A 151 2.79 22.60 24.97
CA PRO A 151 4.02 23.27 24.58
C PRO A 151 5.29 22.66 25.20
N ALA A 152 5.22 22.26 26.47
CA ALA A 152 6.33 21.60 27.17
C ALA A 152 6.63 20.20 26.59
N GLN A 153 5.60 19.41 26.28
CA GLN A 153 5.76 18.09 25.65
C GLN A 153 6.36 18.21 24.25
N PHE A 154 5.95 19.24 23.51
CA PHE A 154 6.50 19.51 22.19
C PHE A 154 8.00 19.86 22.27
N ALA A 155 8.38 20.81 23.15
CA ALA A 155 9.76 21.23 23.33
C ALA A 155 10.68 20.09 23.80
N ALA A 156 10.16 19.15 24.59
CA ALA A 156 10.91 17.98 25.03
C ALA A 156 11.15 16.93 23.94
N SER A 157 10.44 17.00 22.81
CA SER A 157 10.44 15.95 21.78
C SER A 157 11.22 16.37 20.51
N PRO A 158 12.44 15.85 20.29
CA PRO A 158 13.23 16.22 19.12
C PRO A 158 12.59 15.76 17.79
N ASP A 159 11.79 14.69 17.81
CA ASP A 159 11.06 14.17 16.64
C ASP A 159 9.93 15.11 16.18
N LEU A 160 9.19 15.76 17.09
CA LEU A 160 8.17 16.72 16.69
C LEU A 160 8.79 18.03 16.22
N ILE A 161 9.93 18.41 16.78
CA ILE A 161 10.72 19.57 16.34
C ILE A 161 11.24 19.34 14.92
N SER A 162 11.79 18.16 14.60
CA SER A 162 12.29 17.85 13.25
C SER A 162 11.16 17.83 12.20
N LYS A 163 10.00 17.25 12.54
CA LYS A 163 8.82 17.25 11.67
C LYS A 163 8.28 18.66 11.43
N THR A 164 8.21 19.47 12.49
CA THR A 164 7.74 20.86 12.41
C THR A 164 8.70 21.73 11.61
N THR A 165 10.01 21.58 11.80
CA THR A 165 11.01 22.34 11.04
C THR A 165 10.98 21.99 9.55
N MET A 166 10.78 20.72 9.19
CA MET A 166 10.56 20.31 7.79
C MET A 166 9.30 20.92 7.20
N PHE A 167 8.19 20.92 7.96
CA PHE A 167 6.96 21.57 7.55
C PHE A 167 7.17 23.07 7.34
N LEU A 168 7.73 23.78 8.32
CA LEU A 168 8.01 25.22 8.23
C LEU A 168 8.90 25.54 7.04
N ARG A 169 9.99 24.81 6.83
CA ARG A 169 10.88 25.03 5.68
C ARG A 169 10.16 24.88 4.34
N ARG A 170 9.20 23.97 4.23
CA ARG A 170 8.39 23.79 3.01
C ARG A 170 7.33 24.87 2.86
N GLU A 171 6.57 25.14 3.92
CA GLU A 171 5.43 26.05 3.87
C GLU A 171 5.86 27.51 3.78
N LEU A 172 6.96 27.88 4.45
CA LEU A 172 7.45 29.25 4.44
C LEU A 172 8.01 29.65 3.06
N ARG A 173 8.51 28.68 2.27
CA ARG A 173 8.90 28.88 0.86
C ARG A 173 7.75 29.27 -0.06
N VAL A 174 6.49 29.14 0.38
CA VAL A 174 5.33 29.62 -0.38
C VAL A 174 5.33 31.16 -0.44
N TRP A 175 5.91 31.83 0.56
CA TRP A 175 6.05 33.29 0.61
C TRP A 175 7.37 33.73 -0.01
N VAL A 176 7.29 34.47 -1.12
CA VAL A 176 8.42 34.86 -1.98
C VAL A 176 9.45 35.77 -1.27
N ASN A 177 9.07 36.40 -0.15
CA ASN A 177 9.86 37.40 0.56
C ASN A 177 10.28 36.95 1.98
N LEU A 178 10.32 35.65 2.26
CA LEU A 178 10.63 35.13 3.59
C LEU A 178 11.89 34.24 3.54
N ASP A 179 13.02 34.76 4.01
CA ASP A 179 14.28 34.03 4.12
C ASP A 179 14.19 32.93 5.19
N VAL A 180 14.15 31.68 4.74
CA VAL A 180 13.93 30.48 5.58
C VAL A 180 15.19 30.05 6.35
N GLU A 181 16.34 30.66 6.07
CA GLU A 181 17.64 30.27 6.67
C GLU A 181 17.80 30.71 8.13
N VAL A 182 16.98 31.65 8.63
CA VAL A 182 17.12 32.22 9.98
C VAL A 182 16.60 31.28 11.08
N CYS A 183 15.78 30.27 10.77
CA CYS A 183 15.15 29.42 11.79
C CYS A 183 16.03 28.26 12.30
N GLY A 184 17.27 28.11 11.83
CA GLY A 184 18.18 27.02 12.21
C GLY A 184 19.10 27.32 13.39
N CYS A 185 19.30 28.58 13.76
CA CYS A 185 20.29 28.97 14.76
C CYS A 185 19.65 29.97 15.73
N SER A 186 19.08 29.47 16.84
CA SER A 186 19.00 30.16 18.16
C SER A 186 18.00 29.46 19.08
N PHE A 187 18.31 28.24 19.54
CA PHE A 187 17.75 27.72 20.80
C PHE A 187 18.80 26.85 21.49
N MET A 188 19.96 27.44 21.77
CA MET A 188 20.88 26.99 22.79
C MET A 188 21.41 28.24 23.50
N THR A 189 20.80 28.53 24.65
CA THR A 189 21.40 29.30 25.74
C THR A 189 21.46 28.37 26.94
#